data_AF-A0A023B8C0-F1
#
_entry.id   AF-A0A023B8C0-F1
#
_cell.length_a   1.000
_cell.length_b   1.000
_cell.length_c   1.000
_cell.angle_alpha   90.00
_cell.angle_beta   90.00
_cell.angle_gamma   90.00
#
_symmetry.space_group_name_H-M   'P 1'
#
loop_
_entity.id
_entity.type
_entity.pdbx_description
1 polymer ?
#
loop_
_entity_poly.entity_id
_entity_poly.type
_entity_poly.pdbx_seq_one_letter_code
_entity_poly.pdbx_strand_id
1 'polypeptide(L)'
;MRCSCSGTGGETGALLAKVTLTCEFDGNVVDMVDAFEPIEAWDTATDMMQAGFQYLQEAPDLAIGLPAEEHVVPLDEELEAVRNEYRANDTIRTFIFITLAECLHAMSQVIEEHPETCGVSEDLGERICEWVDTYRNSFPDETASKLLIFPSTKATRIQDLKFILLYLSRIPGITEGLKTITIPTLQQCNLDEISAEPWHEAAAVLDDQNESICDPENDIALQCQGTMLWDTYQQTLGELAVKYAVGPR
;
A
#
# COMPACT_ATOMS: atom_id res chain seq x y z
N MET A 1 31.34 -5.29 -41.92
CA MET A 1 29.92 -5.71 -42.03
C MET A 1 29.80 -7.13 -41.46
N ARG A 2 29.38 -7.25 -40.20
CA ARG A 2 28.90 -8.50 -39.59
C ARG A 2 27.80 -8.09 -38.62
N CYS A 3 26.56 -8.31 -39.04
CA CYS A 3 25.42 -8.37 -38.15
C CYS A 3 25.53 -9.66 -37.35
N SER A 4 25.35 -9.55 -36.04
CA SER A 4 25.04 -10.67 -35.17
C SER A 4 23.74 -10.29 -34.46
N CYS A 5 22.62 -10.62 -35.10
CA CYS A 5 21.33 -10.73 -34.45
C CYS A 5 21.20 -12.15 -33.90
N SER A 6 21.10 -12.27 -32.58
CA SER A 6 20.66 -13.45 -31.84
C SER A 6 20.65 -13.01 -30.37
N GLY A 7 19.55 -12.93 -29.64
CA GLY A 7 18.24 -13.57 -29.79
C GLY A 7 17.90 -14.16 -28.43
N THR A 8 16.76 -13.76 -27.87
CA THR A 8 15.97 -14.36 -26.77
C THR A 8 14.96 -13.26 -26.41
N GLY A 9 13.71 -13.30 -26.85
CA GLY A 9 12.79 -14.37 -26.48
C GLY A 9 12.35 -14.22 -25.02
N GLY A 10 12.17 -12.99 -24.54
CA GLY A 10 11.37 -12.74 -23.35
C GLY A 10 9.91 -12.74 -23.80
N GLU A 11 9.18 -13.78 -23.44
CA GLU A 11 7.74 -13.67 -23.29
C GLU A 11 7.52 -12.57 -22.24
N THR A 12 7.41 -11.32 -22.68
CA THR A 12 6.64 -10.32 -21.96
C THR A 12 5.23 -10.86 -21.94
N GLY A 13 4.95 -11.73 -20.96
CA GLY A 13 3.59 -11.98 -20.51
C GLY A 13 2.97 -10.60 -20.41
N ALA A 14 1.88 -10.39 -21.13
CA ALA A 14 1.15 -9.14 -21.06
C ALA A 14 0.83 -8.93 -19.58
N LEU A 15 1.62 -8.11 -18.90
CA LEU A 15 1.36 -7.63 -17.55
C LEU A 15 -0.03 -7.02 -17.67
N LEU A 16 -1.02 -7.75 -17.16
CA LEU A 16 -2.38 -7.25 -17.06
C LEU A 16 -2.25 -5.93 -16.32
N ALA A 17 -2.72 -4.85 -16.93
CA ALA A 17 -2.69 -3.53 -16.33
C ALA A 17 -3.42 -3.64 -14.98
N LYS A 18 -2.66 -3.55 -13.90
CA LYS A 18 -3.15 -3.69 -12.52
C LYS A 18 -2.37 -2.76 -11.63
N VAL A 19 -2.93 -2.42 -10.49
CA VAL A 19 -2.20 -1.69 -9.45
C VAL A 19 -1.27 -2.67 -8.74
N THR A 20 0.00 -2.31 -8.58
CA THR A 20 0.96 -3.02 -7.72
C THR A 20 1.18 -2.19 -6.46
N LEU A 21 0.92 -2.79 -5.30
CA LEU A 21 1.06 -2.13 -4.00
C LEU A 21 2.17 -2.80 -3.19
N THR A 22 3.25 -2.07 -2.94
CA THR A 22 4.45 -2.64 -2.32
C THR A 22 4.23 -2.91 -0.82
N CYS A 23 4.59 -4.11 -0.36
CA CYS A 23 4.89 -4.38 1.05
C CYS A 23 6.09 -5.34 1.16
N GLU A 24 6.48 -5.72 2.38
CA GLU A 24 7.57 -6.70 2.58
C GLU A 24 7.14 -7.84 3.49
N PHE A 25 7.49 -9.09 3.12
CA PHE A 25 7.40 -10.28 3.96
C PHE A 25 8.80 -10.77 4.29
N ASP A 26 9.16 -10.77 5.57
CA ASP A 26 10.49 -11.17 6.05
C ASP A 26 11.65 -10.48 5.29
N GLY A 27 11.44 -9.21 4.90
CA GLY A 27 12.38 -8.39 4.15
C GLY A 27 12.38 -8.58 2.63
N ASN A 28 11.54 -9.47 2.09
CA ASN A 28 11.34 -9.60 0.65
C ASN A 28 10.23 -8.67 0.18
N VAL A 29 10.49 -7.89 -0.87
CA VAL A 29 9.51 -6.98 -1.48
C VAL A 29 8.48 -7.78 -2.27
N VAL A 30 7.19 -7.57 -1.99
CA VAL A 30 6.06 -8.33 -2.54
C VAL A 30 4.91 -7.42 -2.95
N ASP A 31 4.10 -7.86 -3.92
CA ASP A 31 2.87 -7.16 -4.31
C ASP A 31 1.74 -7.54 -3.35
N MET A 32 1.32 -6.60 -2.52
CA MET A 32 0.23 -6.75 -1.56
C MET A 32 -1.08 -7.12 -2.25
N VAL A 33 -1.33 -6.60 -3.46
CA VAL A 33 -2.58 -6.91 -4.17
C VAL A 33 -2.64 -8.39 -4.52
N ASP A 34 -1.55 -8.95 -5.04
CA ASP A 34 -1.47 -10.38 -5.37
C ASP A 34 -1.44 -11.29 -4.14
N ALA A 35 -0.75 -10.86 -3.08
CA ALA A 35 -0.60 -11.67 -1.88
C ALA A 35 -1.93 -11.82 -1.11
N PHE A 36 -2.76 -10.76 -1.08
CA PHE A 36 -3.96 -10.71 -0.24
C PHE A 36 -5.29 -10.88 -0.98
N GLU A 37 -5.36 -10.66 -2.30
CA GLU A 37 -6.62 -10.86 -3.05
C GLU A 37 -7.20 -12.29 -2.94
N PRO A 38 -6.40 -13.37 -2.99
CA PRO A 38 -6.93 -14.73 -2.89
C PRO A 38 -7.48 -15.12 -1.50
N ILE A 39 -7.36 -14.24 -0.51
CA ILE A 39 -7.77 -14.54 0.86
C ILE A 39 -9.29 -14.42 0.98
N GLU A 40 -9.95 -15.53 1.31
CA GLU A 40 -11.38 -15.55 1.59
C GLU A 40 -11.73 -14.66 2.78
N ALA A 41 -12.73 -13.79 2.60
CA ALA A 41 -13.29 -13.00 3.69
C ALA A 41 -14.08 -13.86 4.69
N TRP A 42 -14.09 -13.45 5.96
CA TRP A 42 -14.80 -14.13 7.05
C TRP A 42 -15.57 -13.17 7.98
N ASP A 43 -15.37 -11.87 7.81
CA ASP A 43 -16.09 -10.81 8.50
C ASP A 43 -16.25 -9.59 7.58
N THR A 44 -17.08 -8.62 7.98
CA THR A 44 -17.38 -7.44 7.15
C THR A 44 -16.14 -6.61 6.80
N ALA A 45 -15.14 -6.53 7.68
CA ALA A 45 -13.92 -5.77 7.38
C ALA A 45 -13.11 -6.48 6.30
N THR A 46 -12.95 -7.80 6.41
CA THR A 46 -12.27 -8.60 5.40
C THR A 46 -13.04 -8.68 4.08
N ASP A 47 -14.37 -8.66 4.09
CA ASP A 47 -15.20 -8.54 2.88
C ASP A 47 -14.88 -7.24 2.13
N MET A 48 -14.81 -6.13 2.86
CA MET A 48 -14.43 -4.84 2.29
C MET A 48 -13.00 -4.86 1.75
N MET A 49 -12.04 -5.43 2.49
CA MET A 49 -10.66 -5.51 2.02
C MET A 49 -10.53 -6.34 0.75
N GLN A 50 -11.21 -7.50 0.68
CA GLN A 50 -11.23 -8.34 -0.51
C GLN A 50 -11.79 -7.58 -1.73
N ALA A 51 -12.94 -6.91 -1.57
CA ALA A 51 -13.52 -6.08 -2.62
C ALA A 51 -12.56 -4.97 -3.07
N GLY A 52 -11.89 -4.31 -2.13
CA GLY A 52 -10.93 -3.25 -2.43
C GLY A 52 -9.72 -3.75 -3.22
N PHE A 53 -9.14 -4.90 -2.83
CA PHE A 53 -8.06 -5.53 -3.59
C PHE A 53 -8.50 -5.94 -5.00
N GLN A 54 -9.72 -6.47 -5.15
CA GLN A 54 -10.27 -6.78 -6.46
C GLN A 54 -10.36 -5.51 -7.33
N TYR A 55 -10.78 -4.36 -6.78
CA TYR A 55 -10.83 -3.10 -7.52
C TYR A 55 -9.44 -2.64 -7.96
N LEU A 56 -8.41 -2.84 -7.13
CA LEU A 56 -7.02 -2.54 -7.48
C LEU A 56 -6.50 -3.45 -8.62
N GLN A 57 -6.92 -4.72 -8.68
CA GLN A 57 -6.59 -5.62 -9.79
C GLN A 57 -7.28 -5.23 -11.11
N GLU A 58 -8.50 -4.70 -11.05
CA GLU A 58 -9.26 -4.25 -12.21
C GLU A 58 -8.85 -2.84 -12.69
N ALA A 59 -8.18 -2.06 -11.83
CA ALA A 59 -7.75 -0.70 -12.12
C ALA A 59 -6.55 -0.66 -13.08
N PRO A 60 -6.35 0.44 -13.82
CA PRO A 60 -5.22 0.58 -14.71
C PRO A 60 -3.87 0.52 -14.00
N ASP A 61 -2.83 0.20 -14.78
CA ASP A 61 -1.46 0.04 -14.31
C ASP A 61 -0.97 1.24 -13.50
N LEU A 62 -0.58 0.98 -12.26
CA LEU A 62 -0.12 1.97 -11.31
C LEU A 62 0.73 1.27 -10.25
N ALA A 63 2.00 1.65 -10.16
CA ALA A 63 2.88 1.14 -9.12
C ALA A 63 2.89 2.10 -7.91
N ILE A 64 2.57 1.56 -6.74
CA ILE A 64 2.46 2.27 -5.47
C ILE A 64 3.53 1.74 -4.50
N GLY A 65 4.34 2.65 -3.95
CA GLY A 65 5.48 2.32 -3.07
C GLY A 65 6.81 2.35 -3.81
N LEU A 66 7.38 1.18 -4.12
CA LEU A 66 8.66 1.02 -4.84
C LEU A 66 8.43 0.64 -6.32
N PRO A 67 8.19 1.61 -7.22
CA PRO A 67 7.75 1.34 -8.59
C PRO A 67 8.81 0.73 -9.52
N ALA A 68 10.09 0.71 -9.12
CA ALA A 68 11.20 0.20 -9.92
C ALA A 68 11.78 -1.12 -9.39
N GLU A 69 11.24 -1.64 -8.28
CA GLU A 69 11.71 -2.88 -7.69
C GLU A 69 10.92 -4.08 -8.20
N GLU A 70 11.61 -5.23 -8.28
CA GLU A 70 10.98 -6.48 -8.64
C GLU A 70 10.28 -7.06 -7.41
N HIS A 71 8.95 -7.18 -7.48
CA HIS A 71 8.17 -7.86 -6.45
C HIS A 71 8.32 -9.36 -6.60
N VAL A 72 8.81 -10.00 -5.54
CA VAL A 72 8.91 -11.45 -5.46
C VAL A 72 7.50 -12.04 -5.36
N VAL A 73 7.24 -13.11 -6.12
CA VAL A 73 6.03 -13.91 -5.98
C VAL A 73 6.27 -14.92 -4.84
N PRO A 74 5.57 -14.80 -3.69
CA PRO A 74 5.79 -15.71 -2.57
C PRO A 74 5.37 -17.14 -2.93
N LEU A 75 6.03 -18.12 -2.31
CA LEU A 75 5.65 -19.54 -2.44
C LEU A 75 4.31 -19.81 -1.75
N ASP A 76 3.62 -20.88 -2.15
CA ASP A 76 2.33 -21.28 -1.56
C ASP A 76 2.40 -21.44 -0.02
N GLU A 77 3.51 -21.99 0.49
CA GLU A 77 3.75 -22.15 1.93
C GLU A 77 3.90 -20.81 2.65
N GLU A 78 4.54 -19.82 2.01
CA GLU A 78 4.72 -18.46 2.54
C GLU A 78 3.38 -17.71 2.52
N LEU A 79 2.61 -17.83 1.44
CA LEU A 79 1.26 -17.26 1.36
C LEU A 79 0.34 -17.85 2.42
N GLU A 80 0.46 -19.15 2.72
CA GLU A 80 -0.33 -19.77 3.79
C GLU A 80 0.08 -19.26 5.18
N ALA A 81 1.38 -19.03 5.43
CA ALA A 81 1.84 -18.38 6.64
C ALA A 81 1.27 -16.95 6.77
N VAL A 82 1.32 -16.17 5.70
CA VAL A 82 0.75 -14.81 5.65
C VAL A 82 -0.76 -14.82 5.88
N ARG A 83 -1.49 -15.79 5.32
CA ARG A 83 -2.94 -15.95 5.57
C ARG A 83 -3.26 -16.24 7.03
N ASN A 84 -2.50 -17.15 7.64
CA ASN A 84 -2.66 -17.48 9.05
C ASN A 84 -2.36 -16.28 9.94
N GLU A 85 -1.31 -15.53 9.61
CA GLU A 85 -0.97 -14.30 10.30
C GLU A 85 -2.07 -13.24 10.15
N TYR A 86 -2.53 -12.99 8.93
CA TYR A 86 -3.59 -12.02 8.63
C TYR A 86 -4.90 -12.32 9.38
N ARG A 87 -5.20 -13.60 9.63
CA ARG A 87 -6.34 -14.03 10.45
C ARG A 87 -6.15 -13.81 11.95
N ALA A 88 -4.90 -13.90 12.44
CA ALA A 88 -4.59 -13.87 13.86
C ALA A 88 -4.22 -12.45 14.37
N ASN A 89 -3.66 -11.62 13.50
CA ASN A 89 -3.01 -10.36 13.88
C ASN A 89 -3.82 -9.13 13.44
N ASP A 90 -4.62 -8.60 14.37
CA ASP A 90 -5.46 -7.42 14.15
C ASP A 90 -4.68 -6.18 13.73
N THR A 91 -3.43 -6.03 14.19
CA THR A 91 -2.56 -4.91 13.82
C THR A 91 -2.22 -4.96 12.33
N ILE A 92 -1.80 -6.11 11.82
CA ILE A 92 -1.50 -6.32 10.39
C ILE A 92 -2.74 -6.00 9.56
N ARG A 93 -3.88 -6.58 9.92
CA ARG A 93 -5.15 -6.33 9.23
C ARG A 93 -5.51 -4.85 9.20
N THR A 94 -5.33 -4.15 10.32
CA THR A 94 -5.62 -2.71 10.41
C THR A 94 -4.74 -1.90 9.46
N PHE A 95 -3.43 -2.15 9.42
CA PHE A 95 -2.53 -1.42 8.53
C PHE A 95 -2.80 -1.71 7.06
N ILE A 96 -3.03 -2.97 6.69
CA ILE A 96 -3.41 -3.32 5.31
C ILE A 96 -4.68 -2.57 4.92
N PHE A 97 -5.69 -2.54 5.81
CA PHE A 97 -6.95 -1.87 5.52
C PHE A 97 -6.78 -0.36 5.34
N ILE A 98 -5.94 0.27 6.17
CA ILE A 98 -5.61 1.70 6.06
C ILE A 98 -4.91 1.96 4.72
N THR A 99 -3.84 1.23 4.40
CA THR A 99 -3.09 1.43 3.14
C THR A 99 -3.99 1.25 1.92
N LEU A 100 -4.86 0.24 1.94
CA LEU A 100 -5.87 0.02 0.90
C LEU A 100 -6.84 1.20 0.78
N ALA A 101 -7.33 1.70 1.92
CA ALA A 101 -8.24 2.85 1.95
C ALA A 101 -7.59 4.12 1.44
N GLU A 102 -6.31 4.37 1.74
CA GLU A 102 -5.54 5.50 1.24
C GLU A 102 -5.42 5.45 -0.30
N CYS A 103 -5.13 4.27 -0.85
CA CYS A 103 -5.03 4.07 -2.30
C CYS A 103 -6.37 4.29 -3.00
N LEU A 104 -7.44 3.63 -2.53
CA LEU A 104 -8.78 3.75 -3.12
C LEU A 104 -9.35 5.16 -2.96
N HIS A 105 -9.05 5.85 -1.86
CA HIS A 105 -9.44 7.24 -1.68
C HIS A 105 -8.77 8.16 -2.70
N ALA A 106 -7.47 7.98 -2.96
CA ALA A 106 -6.79 8.77 -3.99
C ALA A 106 -7.39 8.52 -5.39
N MET A 107 -7.75 7.27 -5.70
CA MET A 107 -8.44 6.93 -6.95
C MET A 107 -9.84 7.56 -7.01
N SER A 108 -10.61 7.51 -5.92
CA SER A 108 -11.95 8.10 -5.87
C SER A 108 -11.92 9.59 -6.18
N GLN A 109 -10.92 10.33 -5.68
CA GLN A 109 -10.74 11.75 -6.01
C GLN A 109 -10.59 11.98 -7.52
N VAL A 110 -9.78 11.17 -8.22
CA VAL A 110 -9.60 11.27 -9.68
C VAL A 110 -10.88 10.89 -10.43
N ILE A 111 -11.58 9.84 -9.97
CA ILE A 111 -12.82 9.36 -10.59
C ILE A 111 -13.93 10.41 -10.48
N GLU A 112 -14.09 11.02 -9.30
CA GLU A 112 -15.09 12.05 -9.04
C GLU A 112 -14.82 13.34 -9.84
N GLU A 113 -13.55 13.78 -9.91
CA GLU A 113 -13.19 15.01 -10.61
C GLU A 113 -13.09 14.83 -12.13
N HIS A 114 -12.74 13.63 -12.59
CA HIS A 114 -12.43 13.33 -13.99
C HIS A 114 -13.08 12.03 -14.49
N PRO A 115 -14.40 11.83 -14.36
CA PRO A 115 -15.06 10.56 -14.66
C PRO A 115 -14.86 10.07 -16.10
N GLU A 116 -14.74 11.00 -17.06
CA GLU A 116 -14.58 10.67 -18.48
C GLU A 116 -13.13 10.33 -18.88
N THR A 117 -12.14 10.74 -18.09
CA THR A 117 -10.71 10.57 -18.43
C THR A 117 -9.92 9.74 -17.44
N CYS A 118 -10.50 9.40 -16.28
CA CYS A 118 -9.81 8.72 -15.17
C CYS A 118 -9.17 7.38 -15.54
N GLY A 119 -9.61 6.73 -16.63
CA GLY A 119 -9.01 5.51 -17.18
C GLY A 119 -9.68 4.21 -16.72
N VAL A 120 -10.72 4.27 -15.88
CA VAL A 120 -11.55 3.12 -15.48
C VAL A 120 -12.93 3.17 -16.16
N SER A 121 -13.65 2.05 -16.14
CA SER A 121 -15.07 2.02 -16.52
C SER A 121 -15.94 2.73 -15.48
N GLU A 122 -17.12 3.20 -15.91
CA GLU A 122 -18.13 3.82 -15.03
C GLU A 122 -18.49 2.88 -13.86
N ASP A 123 -18.78 1.60 -14.15
CA ASP A 123 -19.12 0.58 -13.15
C ASP A 123 -18.01 0.34 -12.10
N LEU A 124 -16.72 0.38 -12.50
CA LEU A 124 -15.61 0.25 -11.55
C LEU A 124 -15.45 1.56 -10.75
N GLY A 125 -15.65 2.70 -11.40
CA GLY A 125 -15.63 4.01 -10.75
C GLY A 125 -16.67 4.14 -9.65
N GLU A 126 -17.92 3.77 -9.92
CA GLU A 126 -19.02 3.77 -8.94
C GLU A 126 -18.69 2.88 -7.74
N ARG A 127 -18.24 1.64 -7.98
CA ARG A 127 -17.86 0.70 -6.90
C ARG A 127 -16.74 1.23 -6.02
N ILE A 128 -15.69 1.84 -6.60
CA ILE A 128 -14.60 2.44 -5.81
C ILE A 128 -15.12 3.59 -4.94
N CYS A 129 -15.94 4.48 -5.50
CA CYS A 129 -16.51 5.60 -4.73
C CYS A 129 -17.43 5.12 -3.61
N GLU A 130 -18.33 4.17 -3.89
CA GLU A 130 -19.21 3.57 -2.88
C GLU A 130 -18.43 2.87 -1.76
N TRP A 131 -17.33 2.20 -2.11
CA TRP A 131 -16.46 1.56 -1.13
C TRP A 131 -15.81 2.58 -0.20
N VAL A 132 -15.28 3.68 -0.75
CA VAL A 132 -14.66 4.76 0.03
C VAL A 132 -15.69 5.44 0.95
N ASP A 133 -16.91 5.67 0.46
CA ASP A 133 -17.99 6.21 1.28
C ASP A 133 -18.43 5.24 2.38
N THR A 134 -18.50 3.95 2.09
CA THR A 134 -18.77 2.92 3.10
C THR A 134 -17.69 2.91 4.17
N TYR A 135 -16.41 2.97 3.78
CA TYR A 135 -15.29 3.06 4.71
C TYR A 135 -15.41 4.27 5.63
N ARG A 136 -15.63 5.46 5.07
CA ARG A 136 -15.82 6.71 5.84
C ARG A 136 -16.96 6.62 6.85
N ASN A 137 -18.07 5.99 6.46
CA ASN A 137 -19.26 5.88 7.29
C ASN A 137 -19.19 4.77 8.35
N SER A 138 -18.41 3.71 8.12
CA SER A 138 -18.23 2.61 9.07
C SER A 138 -17.41 3.00 10.30
N PHE A 139 -16.65 4.09 10.23
CA PHE A 139 -15.79 4.56 11.31
C PHE A 139 -16.10 6.03 11.66
N PRO A 140 -17.31 6.34 12.17
CA PRO A 140 -17.81 7.70 12.33
C PRO A 140 -17.09 8.51 13.43
N ASP A 141 -16.22 7.88 14.22
CA ASP A 141 -15.35 8.60 15.16
C ASP A 141 -14.36 9.47 14.39
N GLU A 142 -13.84 10.54 15.02
CA GLU A 142 -12.82 11.42 14.45
C GLU A 142 -11.59 10.68 13.89
N THR A 143 -11.41 9.41 14.20
CA THR A 143 -10.30 8.58 13.73
C THR A 143 -10.36 8.35 12.22
N ALA A 144 -11.47 7.91 11.62
CA ALA A 144 -11.44 7.68 10.16
C ALA A 144 -11.56 8.94 9.32
N SER A 145 -12.23 9.97 9.84
CA SER A 145 -12.14 11.30 9.23
C SER A 145 -10.71 11.86 9.30
N LYS A 146 -9.85 11.37 10.21
CA LYS A 146 -8.41 11.67 10.26
C LYS A 146 -7.54 10.76 9.37
N LEU A 147 -8.03 9.60 8.93
CA LEU A 147 -7.26 8.69 8.08
C LEU A 147 -7.30 9.09 6.60
N LEU A 148 -8.45 9.57 6.12
CA LEU A 148 -8.63 10.03 4.73
C LEU A 148 -8.62 11.57 4.64
N ILE A 149 -7.57 12.20 5.16
CA ILE A 149 -7.41 13.68 5.22
C ILE A 149 -6.57 14.27 4.09
N PHE A 150 -6.11 13.44 3.17
CA PHE A 150 -5.15 13.88 2.17
C PHE A 150 -5.80 14.84 1.16
N PRO A 151 -5.07 15.89 0.76
CA PRO A 151 -5.58 16.90 -0.15
C PRO A 151 -5.87 16.31 -1.53
N SER A 152 -6.57 17.09 -2.36
CA SER A 152 -6.85 16.67 -3.73
C SER A 152 -5.57 16.50 -4.56
N THR A 153 -5.58 15.47 -5.39
CA THR A 153 -4.56 15.26 -6.43
C THR A 153 -4.86 16.12 -7.67
N LYS A 154 -3.83 16.38 -8.48
CA LYS A 154 -3.91 16.99 -9.82
C LYS A 154 -3.92 15.94 -10.93
N ALA A 155 -3.83 14.65 -10.57
CA ALA A 155 -3.87 13.56 -11.54
C ALA A 155 -5.23 13.54 -12.23
N THR A 156 -5.23 13.50 -13.56
CA THR A 156 -6.46 13.41 -14.37
C THR A 156 -6.81 11.98 -14.76
N ARG A 157 -5.88 11.05 -14.51
CA ARG A 157 -5.98 9.61 -14.76
C ARG A 157 -5.40 8.85 -13.57
N ILE A 158 -5.92 7.66 -13.28
CA ILE A 158 -5.45 6.84 -12.15
C ILE A 158 -3.96 6.49 -12.31
N GLN A 159 -3.49 6.20 -13.53
CA GLN A 159 -2.08 5.91 -13.80
C GLN A 159 -1.13 7.08 -13.55
N ASP A 160 -1.67 8.31 -13.48
CA ASP A 160 -0.89 9.51 -13.20
C ASP A 160 -0.80 9.82 -11.69
N LEU A 161 -1.47 9.03 -10.85
CA LEU A 161 -1.35 9.12 -9.40
C LEU A 161 0.07 8.84 -8.96
N LYS A 162 0.51 9.57 -7.93
CA LYS A 162 1.83 9.42 -7.33
C LYS A 162 1.68 9.41 -5.82
N PHE A 163 2.44 8.54 -5.17
CA PHE A 163 2.40 8.36 -3.74
C PHE A 163 3.78 8.63 -3.14
N ILE A 164 3.80 9.37 -2.06
CA ILE A 164 4.96 9.56 -1.20
C ILE A 164 4.78 8.67 0.03
N LEU A 165 5.87 8.03 0.44
CA LEU A 165 5.94 7.32 1.71
C LEU A 165 5.88 8.32 2.88
N LEU A 166 4.91 8.12 3.77
CA LEU A 166 4.88 8.81 5.06
C LEU A 166 5.74 8.06 6.08
N TYR A 167 5.51 6.76 6.20
CA TYR A 167 6.32 5.86 7.01
C TYR A 167 6.14 4.39 6.65
N LEU A 168 7.09 3.56 7.07
CA LEU A 168 7.00 2.10 7.07
C LEU A 168 6.70 1.60 8.48
N SER A 169 5.71 0.71 8.60
CA SER A 169 5.41 -0.02 9.83
C SER A 169 5.88 -1.46 9.70
N ARG A 170 6.89 -1.87 10.48
CA ARG A 170 7.29 -3.29 10.58
C ARG A 170 6.59 -3.92 11.78
N ILE A 171 5.81 -4.96 11.52
CA ILE A 171 4.97 -5.65 12.51
C ILE A 171 5.48 -7.08 12.67
N PRO A 172 5.79 -7.54 13.89
CA PRO A 172 6.19 -8.91 14.12
C PRO A 172 5.02 -9.88 13.89
N GLY A 173 5.33 -11.04 13.30
CA GLY A 173 4.39 -12.14 13.17
C GLY A 173 4.13 -12.80 14.52
N ILE A 174 2.89 -13.24 14.75
CA ILE A 174 2.46 -13.95 15.96
C ILE A 174 2.12 -15.42 15.70
N THR A 175 2.12 -15.83 14.43
CA THR A 175 1.92 -17.21 13.97
C THR A 175 3.22 -17.83 13.48
N GLU A 176 3.23 -19.14 13.27
CA GLU A 176 4.39 -19.85 12.72
C GLU A 176 4.54 -19.56 11.22
N GLY A 177 5.76 -19.25 10.79
CA GLY A 177 6.12 -19.15 9.37
C GLY A 177 6.31 -17.73 8.84
N LEU A 178 5.78 -16.71 9.50
CA LEU A 178 6.05 -15.30 9.18
C LEU A 178 6.76 -14.62 10.34
N LYS A 179 7.93 -14.01 10.11
CA LYS A 179 8.66 -13.29 11.15
C LYS A 179 8.20 -11.85 11.26
N THR A 180 8.06 -11.17 10.12
CA THR A 180 7.68 -9.76 10.06
C THR A 180 6.95 -9.45 8.77
N ILE A 181 6.02 -8.50 8.84
CA ILE A 181 5.48 -7.81 7.68
C ILE A 181 5.78 -6.32 7.77
N THR A 182 6.29 -5.72 6.69
CA THR A 182 6.45 -4.27 6.59
C THR A 182 5.34 -3.71 5.69
N ILE A 183 4.53 -2.79 6.20
CA ILE A 183 3.41 -2.17 5.48
C ILE A 183 3.65 -0.66 5.38
N PRO A 184 3.56 -0.06 4.19
CA PRO A 184 3.71 1.38 4.04
C PRO A 184 2.42 2.13 4.40
N THR A 185 2.58 3.33 4.94
CA THR A 185 1.54 4.36 4.97
C THR A 185 1.91 5.42 3.94
N LEU A 186 0.95 5.77 3.09
CA LEU A 186 1.20 6.49 1.85
C LEU A 186 0.26 7.69 1.73
N GLN A 187 0.75 8.73 1.08
CA GLN A 187 -0.08 9.87 0.71
C GLN A 187 0.03 10.15 -0.78
N GLN A 188 -1.11 10.38 -1.44
CA GLN A 188 -1.10 10.89 -2.80
C GLN A 188 -0.52 12.32 -2.85
N CYS A 189 0.28 12.61 -3.87
CA CYS A 189 0.94 13.89 -4.03
C CYS A 189 0.97 14.36 -5.49
N ASN A 190 1.39 15.62 -5.66
CA ASN A 190 1.41 16.32 -6.95
C ASN A 190 2.84 16.64 -7.41
N LEU A 191 3.81 15.83 -6.98
CA LEU A 191 5.22 15.97 -7.35
C LEU A 191 5.44 15.53 -8.80
N ASP A 192 6.45 16.08 -9.47
CA ASP A 192 6.80 15.66 -10.83
C ASP A 192 7.48 14.28 -10.83
N GLU A 193 8.24 13.96 -9.79
CA GLU A 193 8.97 12.69 -9.64
C GLU A 193 8.88 12.21 -8.18
N ILE A 194 8.91 10.88 -7.98
CA ILE A 194 8.93 10.24 -6.67
C ILE A 194 10.27 9.54 -6.48
N SER A 195 10.94 9.84 -5.37
CA SER A 195 12.20 9.19 -4.98
C SER A 195 11.91 7.94 -4.14
N ALA A 196 12.68 6.87 -4.36
CA ALA A 196 12.70 5.69 -3.50
C ALA A 196 13.55 5.87 -2.23
N GLU A 197 14.35 6.94 -2.15
CA GLU A 197 15.24 7.21 -1.02
C GLU A 197 14.53 7.22 0.35
N PRO A 198 13.35 7.84 0.53
CA PRO A 198 12.64 7.80 1.81
C PRO A 198 12.28 6.38 2.25
N TRP A 199 12.02 5.47 1.30
CA TRP A 199 11.76 4.07 1.61
C TRP A 199 13.01 3.38 2.13
N HIS A 200 14.13 3.52 1.44
CA HIS A 200 15.39 2.91 1.87
C HIS A 200 15.88 3.47 3.21
N GLU A 201 15.72 4.77 3.46
CA GLU A 201 16.03 5.38 4.75
C GLU A 201 15.13 4.81 5.86
N ALA A 202 13.82 4.73 5.62
CA ALA A 202 12.89 4.15 6.58
C ALA A 202 13.22 2.66 6.85
N ALA A 203 13.48 1.87 5.81
CA ALA A 203 13.83 0.46 5.93
C ALA A 203 15.14 0.26 6.71
N ALA A 204 16.16 1.07 6.45
CA ALA A 204 17.43 1.01 7.19
C ALA A 204 17.24 1.29 8.70
N VAL A 205 16.38 2.25 9.05
CA VAL A 205 16.03 2.53 10.46
C VAL A 205 15.34 1.31 11.10
N LEU A 206 14.47 0.62 10.36
CA LEU A 206 13.80 -0.58 10.85
C LEU A 206 14.78 -1.77 11.01
N ASP A 207 15.74 -1.89 10.11
CA ASP A 207 16.76 -2.95 10.15
C ASP A 207 17.69 -2.80 11.35
N ASP A 208 18.08 -1.57 11.70
CA ASP A 208 18.84 -1.26 12.92
C ASP A 208 18.07 -1.59 14.21
N GLN A 209 16.74 -1.65 14.13
CA GLN A 209 15.84 -1.94 15.26
C GLN A 209 15.38 -3.40 15.32
N ASN A 210 15.78 -4.23 14.36
CA ASN A 210 15.19 -5.55 14.13
C ASN A 210 15.28 -6.50 15.34
N GLU A 211 16.41 -6.47 16.08
CA GLU A 211 16.59 -7.28 17.29
C GLU A 211 15.58 -6.92 18.40
N SER A 212 15.16 -5.66 18.49
CA SER A 212 14.16 -5.20 19.47
C SER A 212 12.74 -5.55 19.04
N ILE A 213 12.44 -5.57 17.73
CA ILE A 213 11.09 -5.84 17.20
C ILE A 213 10.72 -7.31 17.38
N CYS A 214 11.70 -8.21 17.26
CA CYS A 214 11.48 -9.65 17.37
C CYS A 214 11.56 -10.17 18.82
N ASP A 215 11.69 -9.29 19.81
CA ASP A 215 11.71 -9.68 21.21
C ASP A 215 10.30 -10.06 21.68
N PRO A 216 10.04 -11.32 22.07
CA PRO A 216 8.72 -11.75 22.55
C PRO A 216 8.30 -11.10 23.88
N GLU A 217 9.21 -10.44 24.61
CA GLU A 217 8.89 -9.66 25.81
C GLU A 217 8.36 -8.25 25.49
N ASN A 218 8.56 -7.79 24.26
CA ASN A 218 8.11 -6.50 23.79
C ASN A 218 6.64 -6.56 23.37
N ASP A 219 5.88 -5.54 23.76
CA ASP A 219 4.46 -5.43 23.40
C ASP A 219 4.34 -5.47 21.87
N ILE A 220 3.37 -6.23 21.35
CA ILE A 220 3.06 -6.38 19.91
C ILE A 220 2.72 -5.00 19.29
N ALA A 221 2.51 -3.99 20.15
CA ALA A 221 2.43 -2.57 19.81
C ALA A 221 3.77 -1.89 19.44
N LEU A 222 4.92 -2.58 19.45
CA LEU A 222 6.22 -2.06 18.97
C LEU A 222 6.21 -1.93 17.45
N GLN A 223 5.49 -0.90 17.01
CA GLN A 223 5.54 -0.35 15.68
C GLN A 223 6.82 0.45 15.59
N CYS A 224 7.81 -0.09 14.89
CA CYS A 224 8.92 0.74 14.45
C CYS A 224 8.43 1.49 13.21
N GLN A 225 8.53 2.82 13.27
CA GLN A 225 8.15 3.71 12.17
C GLN A 225 9.41 4.39 11.65
N GLY A 226 9.80 4.08 10.41
CA GLY A 226 10.72 4.92 9.67
C GLY A 226 9.92 6.06 9.04
N THR A 227 10.03 7.29 9.57
CA THR A 227 9.27 8.46 9.08
C THR A 227 10.18 9.42 8.34
N MET A 228 9.66 10.08 7.30
CA MET A 228 10.28 11.31 6.81
C MET A 228 10.18 12.38 7.91
N LEU A 229 11.30 13.06 8.21
CA LEU A 229 11.28 14.18 9.16
C LEU A 229 10.22 15.21 8.75
N TRP A 230 9.42 15.70 9.70
CA TRP A 230 8.31 16.62 9.42
C TRP A 230 8.75 17.83 8.57
N ASP A 231 9.90 18.42 8.86
CA ASP A 231 10.41 19.58 8.12
C ASP A 231 10.73 19.22 6.66
N THR A 232 11.33 18.05 6.41
CA THR A 232 11.59 17.52 5.07
C THR A 232 10.29 17.24 4.32
N TYR A 233 9.34 16.60 4.99
CA TYR A 233 8.02 16.29 4.45
C TYR A 233 7.23 17.56 4.09
N GLN A 234 7.24 18.55 4.99
CA GLN A 234 6.59 19.85 4.76
C GLN A 234 7.28 20.66 3.66
N GLN A 235 8.62 20.63 3.59
CA GLN A 235 9.36 21.26 2.49
C GLN A 235 9.05 20.60 1.14
N THR A 236 8.88 19.28 1.13
CA THR A 236 8.60 18.49 -0.08
C THR A 236 7.18 18.72 -0.58
N LEU A 237 6.17 18.64 0.30
CA LEU A 237 4.76 18.74 -0.10
C LEU A 237 4.17 20.16 -0.02
N GLY A 238 4.85 21.09 0.64
CA GLY A 238 4.37 22.46 0.81
C GLY A 238 3.01 22.51 1.50
N GLU A 239 2.02 23.13 0.86
CA GLU A 239 0.65 23.25 1.38
C GLU A 239 -0.12 21.92 1.38
N LEU A 240 0.37 20.90 0.67
CA LEU A 240 -0.22 19.55 0.66
C LEU A 240 0.24 18.70 1.85
N ALA A 241 1.18 19.18 2.65
CA ALA A 241 1.65 18.50 3.84
C ALA A 241 0.53 18.48 4.90
N VAL A 242 0.08 17.28 5.27
CA VAL A 242 -0.94 17.10 6.28
C VAL A 242 -0.30 16.53 7.53
N LYS A 243 -0.61 17.11 8.69
CA LYS A 243 -0.12 16.58 9.96
C LYS A 243 -0.84 15.28 10.27
N TYR A 244 -0.22 14.17 9.87
CA TYR A 244 -0.70 12.83 10.17
C TYR A 244 -0.50 12.56 11.66
N ALA A 245 -1.55 12.72 12.44
CA ALA A 245 -1.53 12.50 13.89
C ALA A 245 -1.76 11.02 14.21
N VAL A 246 -0.92 10.14 13.67
CA VAL A 246 -0.86 8.74 14.10
C VAL A 246 0.39 8.60 14.96
N GLY A 247 0.34 9.20 16.15
CA GLY A 247 1.25 8.84 17.22
C GLY A 247 0.68 7.62 17.96
N PRO A 248 1.53 6.70 18.45
CA PRO A 248 1.06 5.66 19.37
C PRO A 248 0.37 6.34 20.56
N ARG A 249 -0.84 5.88 20.89
CA ARG A 249 -1.51 6.27 22.15
C ARG A 249 -0.87 5.53 23.32
#